data_AF-A0A3F3PHT8-F1
#
_entry.id   AF-A0A3F3PHT8-F1
#
_cell.length_a   1.000
_cell.length_b   1.000
_cell.length_c   1.000
_cell.angle_alpha   90.00
_cell.angle_beta   90.00
_cell.angle_gamma   90.00
#
_symmetry.space_group_name_H-M   'P 1'
#
loop_
_entity.id
_entity.type
_entity.pdbx_description
1 polymer ?
#
loop_
_entity_poly.entity_id
_entity_poly.type
_entity_poly.pdbx_seq_one_letter_code
_entity_poly.pdbx_strand_id
1 'polypeptide(L)'
;LGEELFNYHEGSAVIADIVPGGLEAFQSLEGGEKACRRKQAIETIRRTSIETGKIAVVTGHFMFYSEQGALETVLTESDLEVFTHILYLDESANVVWQRRQQDTQKYRVELPVRAIQQWVEAERTSLRQLCYDHSILFCLVRSENVAGIKRLLLDFQKHDEIYNLSVAMDSLDASLRFSHTNSIDTFLVLDGDRTLTAGDTGDM
;
A
#
# COMPACT_ATOMS: atom_id res chain seq x y z
N LEU A 1 -4.36 10.19 -14.54
CA LEU A 1 -3.16 10.91 -14.10
C LEU A 1 -2.33 11.11 -15.35
N GLY A 2 -1.74 12.29 -15.57
CA GLY A 2 -0.97 12.54 -16.80
C GLY A 2 0.39 11.81 -16.80
N GLU A 3 1.07 11.80 -17.93
CA GLU A 3 2.44 11.26 -18.08
C GLU A 3 3.52 12.27 -17.68
N GLU A 4 3.15 13.45 -17.18
CA GLU A 4 4.12 14.47 -16.77
C GLU A 4 4.91 14.04 -15.51
N LEU A 5 4.22 13.43 -14.54
CA LEU A 5 4.79 13.08 -13.22
C LEU A 5 5.01 11.57 -13.03
N PHE A 6 4.35 10.74 -13.84
CA PHE A 6 4.31 9.29 -13.65
C PHE A 6 4.65 8.55 -14.94
N ASN A 7 5.34 7.43 -14.80
CA ASN A 7 5.47 6.41 -15.84
C ASN A 7 4.73 5.14 -15.40
N TYR A 8 3.91 4.57 -16.27
CA TYR A 8 3.12 3.38 -15.96
C TYR A 8 3.76 2.16 -16.60
N HIS A 9 3.98 1.12 -15.80
CA HIS A 9 4.60 -0.12 -16.24
C HIS A 9 3.71 -1.30 -15.88
N GLU A 10 3.36 -2.09 -16.87
CA GLU A 10 2.78 -3.40 -16.63
C GLU A 10 3.94 -4.41 -16.53
N GLY A 11 4.09 -5.06 -15.37
CA GLY A 11 5.28 -5.84 -15.05
C GLY A 11 5.55 -6.98 -16.04
N SER A 12 4.50 -7.64 -16.56
CA SER A 12 4.67 -8.71 -17.54
C SER A 12 5.04 -8.18 -18.94
N ALA A 13 4.54 -7.02 -19.35
CA ALA A 13 4.98 -6.33 -20.57
C ALA A 13 6.46 -5.95 -20.52
N VAL A 14 6.94 -5.39 -19.41
CA VAL A 14 8.38 -5.06 -19.27
C VAL A 14 9.24 -6.33 -19.35
N ILE A 15 8.78 -7.44 -18.76
CA ILE A 15 9.45 -8.74 -18.90
C ILE A 15 9.43 -9.22 -20.37
N ALA A 16 8.30 -9.09 -21.05
CA ALA A 16 8.17 -9.49 -22.45
C ALA A 16 9.12 -8.71 -23.37
N ASP A 17 9.35 -7.42 -23.10
CA ASP A 17 10.25 -6.59 -23.89
C ASP A 17 11.73 -6.98 -23.72
N ILE A 18 12.13 -7.44 -22.53
CA ILE A 18 13.53 -7.82 -22.25
C ILE A 18 13.86 -9.28 -22.61
N VAL A 19 12.85 -10.14 -22.79
CA VAL A 19 13.04 -11.56 -23.12
C VAL A 19 12.83 -11.78 -24.61
N PRO A 20 13.84 -12.25 -25.36
CA PRO A 20 13.65 -12.66 -26.75
C PRO A 20 12.58 -13.76 -26.84
N GLY A 21 11.55 -13.54 -27.66
CA GLY A 21 10.38 -14.43 -27.73
C GLY A 21 9.24 -14.06 -26.76
N GLY A 22 9.36 -12.95 -26.03
CA GLY A 22 8.27 -12.37 -25.25
C GLY A 22 7.90 -13.16 -24.00
N LEU A 23 6.65 -12.98 -23.56
CA LEU A 23 6.16 -13.56 -22.31
C LEU A 23 6.05 -15.09 -22.35
N GLU A 24 5.76 -15.68 -23.52
CA GLU A 24 5.70 -17.14 -23.69
C GLU A 24 7.07 -17.79 -23.49
N ALA A 25 8.12 -17.18 -24.04
CA ALA A 25 9.49 -17.61 -23.80
C ALA A 25 9.86 -17.51 -22.32
N PHE A 26 9.50 -16.40 -21.66
CA PHE A 26 9.70 -16.24 -20.22
C PHE A 26 9.00 -17.32 -19.38
N GLN A 27 7.76 -17.67 -19.72
CA GLN A 27 6.99 -18.69 -19.00
C GLN A 27 7.63 -20.08 -19.09
N SER A 28 8.38 -20.34 -20.16
CA SER A 28 9.09 -21.60 -20.41
C SER A 28 10.42 -21.72 -19.66
N LEU A 29 10.92 -20.62 -19.06
CA LEU A 29 12.18 -20.61 -18.31
C LEU A 29 12.07 -21.33 -16.96
N GLU A 30 13.20 -21.81 -16.46
CA GLU A 30 13.32 -22.37 -15.11
C GLU A 30 13.30 -21.26 -14.04
N GLY A 31 13.06 -21.63 -12.77
CA GLY A 31 12.84 -20.69 -11.67
C GLY A 31 13.98 -19.68 -11.46
N GLY A 32 15.24 -20.13 -11.54
CA GLY A 32 16.41 -19.24 -11.39
C GLY A 32 16.54 -18.24 -12.54
N GLU A 33 16.25 -18.67 -13.77
CA GLU A 33 16.26 -17.79 -14.93
C GLU A 33 15.10 -16.79 -14.88
N LYS A 34 13.90 -17.23 -14.47
CA LYS A 34 12.75 -16.34 -14.24
C LYS A 34 13.07 -15.25 -13.23
N ALA A 35 13.71 -15.61 -12.11
CA ALA A 35 14.13 -14.64 -11.09
C ALA A 35 15.13 -13.62 -11.66
N CYS A 36 16.10 -14.07 -12.47
CA CYS A 36 17.04 -13.18 -13.15
C CYS A 36 16.34 -12.19 -14.10
N ARG A 37 15.36 -12.65 -14.89
CA ARG A 37 14.60 -11.77 -15.79
C ARG A 37 13.71 -10.79 -15.02
N ARG A 38 13.04 -11.22 -13.95
CA ARG A 38 12.26 -10.32 -13.06
C ARG A 38 13.15 -9.21 -12.48
N LYS A 39 14.34 -9.58 -11.98
CA LYS A 39 15.35 -8.61 -11.50
C LYS A 39 15.77 -7.61 -12.59
N GLN A 40 16.01 -8.08 -13.80
CA GLN A 40 16.37 -7.19 -14.92
C GLN A 40 15.23 -6.23 -15.29
N ALA A 41 13.98 -6.70 -15.25
CA ALA A 41 12.81 -5.86 -15.53
C ALA A 41 12.68 -4.73 -14.51
N ILE A 42 12.77 -5.04 -13.20
CA ILE A 42 12.64 -4.02 -12.16
C ILE A 42 13.79 -3.00 -12.18
N GLU A 43 15.02 -3.44 -12.42
CA GLU A 43 16.16 -2.53 -12.56
C GLU A 43 16.06 -1.64 -13.81
N THR A 44 15.40 -2.12 -14.86
CA THR A 44 15.11 -1.30 -16.04
C THR A 44 14.10 -0.20 -15.71
N ILE A 45 13.00 -0.54 -15.01
CA ILE A 45 12.02 0.44 -14.54
C ILE A 45 12.66 1.48 -13.62
N ARG A 46 13.50 1.03 -12.68
CA ARG A 46 14.24 1.89 -11.75
C ARG A 46 15.09 2.91 -12.52
N ARG A 47 15.87 2.44 -13.48
CA ARG A 47 16.75 3.30 -14.30
C ARG A 47 15.94 4.32 -15.10
N THR A 48 14.87 3.90 -15.76
CA THR A 48 13.99 4.82 -16.50
C THR A 48 13.37 5.88 -15.59
N SER A 49 13.02 5.52 -14.35
CA SER A 49 12.49 6.47 -13.36
C SER A 49 13.54 7.53 -12.97
N ILE A 50 14.78 7.10 -12.74
CA ILE A 50 15.91 8.00 -12.44
C ILE A 50 16.19 8.93 -13.63
N GLU A 51 16.27 8.40 -14.84
CA GLU A 51 16.57 9.15 -16.06
C GLU A 51 15.50 10.20 -16.39
N THR A 52 14.23 9.87 -16.15
CA THR A 52 13.10 10.76 -16.45
C THR A 52 12.72 11.69 -15.29
N GLY A 53 13.19 11.40 -14.07
CA GLY A 53 12.77 12.09 -12.85
C GLY A 53 11.30 11.85 -12.47
N LYS A 54 10.64 10.85 -13.07
CA LYS A 54 9.22 10.52 -12.85
C LYS A 54 9.06 9.34 -11.90
N ILE A 55 7.89 9.26 -11.27
CA ILE A 55 7.54 8.14 -10.39
C ILE A 55 7.03 6.97 -11.24
N ALA A 56 7.65 5.80 -11.10
CA ALA A 56 7.12 4.58 -11.69
C ALA A 56 5.94 4.03 -10.89
N VAL A 57 4.84 3.78 -11.59
CA VAL A 57 3.70 3.01 -11.09
C VAL A 57 3.70 1.67 -11.80
N VAL A 58 3.96 0.60 -11.04
CA VAL A 58 4.10 -0.75 -11.58
C VAL A 58 2.90 -1.61 -11.18
N THR A 59 2.26 -2.26 -12.15
CA THR A 59 1.25 -3.29 -11.87
C THR A 59 1.90 -4.66 -11.94
N GLY A 60 1.69 -5.49 -10.92
CA GLY A 60 2.27 -6.83 -10.84
C GLY A 60 1.54 -7.72 -9.84
N HIS A 61 2.06 -8.94 -9.70
CA HIS A 61 1.55 -9.94 -8.76
C HIS A 61 2.59 -10.18 -7.67
N PHE A 62 2.15 -10.42 -6.44
CA PHE A 62 3.03 -10.89 -5.36
C PHE A 62 3.11 -12.42 -5.35
N MET A 63 1.96 -13.08 -5.51
CA MET A 63 1.85 -14.52 -5.41
C MET A 63 1.01 -15.10 -6.55
N PHE A 64 1.42 -16.26 -7.06
CA PHE A 64 0.60 -17.08 -7.93
C PHE A 64 0.11 -18.33 -7.20
N TYR A 65 -1.04 -18.81 -7.65
CA TYR A 65 -1.58 -20.10 -7.27
C TYR A 65 -1.21 -21.13 -8.35
N SER A 66 -0.41 -22.12 -7.99
CA SER A 66 0.01 -23.18 -8.93
C SER A 66 -1.12 -24.19 -9.16
N GLU A 67 -1.07 -24.90 -10.28
CA GLU A 67 -2.04 -25.97 -10.56
C GLU A 67 -1.94 -27.14 -9.57
N GLN A 68 -0.77 -27.33 -8.92
CA GLN A 68 -0.61 -28.31 -7.85
C GLN A 68 -1.11 -27.79 -6.48
N GLY A 69 -1.72 -26.60 -6.44
CA GLY A 69 -2.24 -25.97 -5.23
C GLY A 69 -1.17 -25.33 -4.34
N ALA A 70 0.05 -25.18 -4.83
CA ALA A 70 1.13 -24.50 -4.12
C ALA A 70 1.04 -22.98 -4.32
N LEU A 71 1.44 -22.25 -3.29
CA LEU A 71 1.57 -20.79 -3.34
C LEU A 71 3.00 -20.42 -3.73
N GLU A 72 3.16 -19.74 -4.86
CA GLU A 72 4.47 -19.32 -5.36
C GLU A 72 4.60 -17.80 -5.26
N THR A 73 5.50 -17.33 -4.40
CA THR A 73 5.88 -15.92 -4.34
C THR A 73 6.76 -15.57 -5.53
N VAL A 74 6.44 -14.49 -6.22
CA VAL A 74 7.19 -14.05 -7.40
C VAL A 74 7.98 -12.76 -7.21
N LEU A 75 7.81 -12.13 -6.05
CA LEU A 75 8.60 -10.96 -5.65
C LEU A 75 10.07 -11.34 -5.43
N THR A 76 10.97 -10.53 -5.95
CA THR A 76 12.43 -10.68 -5.84
C THR A 76 13.01 -9.71 -4.82
N GLU A 77 14.24 -9.96 -4.38
CA GLU A 77 14.97 -9.04 -3.49
C GLU A 77 15.14 -7.65 -4.12
N SER A 78 15.38 -7.58 -5.44
CA SER A 78 15.48 -6.29 -6.14
C SER A 78 14.16 -5.53 -6.19
N ASP A 79 13.01 -6.20 -6.17
CA ASP A 79 11.72 -5.51 -6.01
C ASP A 79 11.63 -4.80 -4.65
N LEU A 80 12.13 -5.45 -3.59
CA LEU A 80 12.12 -4.92 -2.23
C LEU A 80 13.10 -3.76 -2.03
N GLU A 81 14.19 -3.72 -2.79
CA GLU A 81 15.15 -2.61 -2.79
C GLU A 81 14.64 -1.40 -3.58
N VAL A 82 13.78 -1.62 -4.58
CA VAL A 82 13.30 -0.58 -5.50
C VAL A 82 11.98 0.04 -5.06
N PHE A 83 11.05 -0.76 -4.54
CA PHE A 83 9.74 -0.26 -4.16
C PHE A 83 9.79 0.50 -2.84
N THR A 84 9.22 1.71 -2.85
CA THR A 84 9.01 2.52 -1.64
C THR A 84 7.59 2.39 -1.10
N HIS A 85 6.63 2.07 -1.98
CA HIS A 85 5.20 1.99 -1.69
C HIS A 85 4.59 0.78 -2.38
N ILE A 86 3.70 0.06 -1.69
CA ILE A 86 2.90 -1.02 -2.25
C ILE A 86 1.42 -0.79 -1.91
N LEU A 87 0.61 -0.62 -2.95
CA LEU A 87 -0.84 -0.50 -2.85
C LEU A 87 -1.46 -1.86 -3.16
N TYR A 88 -2.00 -2.53 -2.14
CA TYR A 88 -2.63 -3.84 -2.27
C TYR A 88 -4.13 -3.72 -2.47
N LEU A 89 -4.65 -4.34 -3.54
CA LEU A 89 -6.08 -4.40 -3.82
C LEU A 89 -6.76 -5.45 -2.93
N ASP A 90 -7.33 -5.00 -1.81
CA ASP A 90 -7.95 -5.83 -0.77
C ASP A 90 -9.41 -6.18 -1.13
N GLU A 91 -9.59 -6.96 -2.19
CA GLU A 91 -10.90 -7.43 -2.60
C GLU A 91 -11.35 -8.64 -1.76
N SER A 92 -12.65 -8.72 -1.43
CA SER A 92 -13.15 -9.90 -0.68
C SER A 92 -13.11 -11.17 -1.54
N ALA A 93 -12.90 -12.33 -0.92
CA ALA A 93 -12.85 -13.61 -1.64
C ALA A 93 -14.14 -13.89 -2.43
N ASN A 94 -15.31 -13.46 -1.93
CA ASN A 94 -16.58 -13.58 -2.64
C ASN A 94 -16.58 -12.77 -3.94
N VAL A 95 -16.09 -11.53 -3.90
CA VAL A 95 -16.00 -10.67 -5.09
C VAL A 95 -14.99 -11.24 -6.09
N VAL A 96 -13.83 -11.72 -5.62
CA VAL A 96 -12.84 -12.39 -6.48
C VAL A 96 -13.43 -13.65 -7.12
N TRP A 97 -14.14 -14.47 -6.36
CA TRP A 97 -14.83 -15.67 -6.86
C TRP A 97 -15.87 -15.31 -7.93
N GLN A 98 -16.75 -14.35 -7.65
CA GLN A 98 -17.77 -13.89 -8.61
C GLN A 98 -17.16 -13.41 -9.92
N ARG A 99 -16.10 -12.59 -9.85
CA ARG A 99 -15.38 -12.10 -11.03
C ARG A 99 -14.75 -13.25 -11.83
N ARG A 100 -14.20 -14.27 -11.17
CA ARG A 100 -13.66 -15.47 -11.84
C ARG A 100 -14.74 -16.26 -12.56
N GLN A 101 -15.94 -16.40 -11.99
CA GLN A 101 -17.06 -17.08 -12.66
C GLN A 101 -17.54 -16.33 -13.91
N GLN A 102 -17.32 -15.02 -13.97
CA GLN A 102 -17.70 -14.15 -15.10
C GLN A 102 -16.54 -13.95 -16.10
N ASP A 103 -15.33 -14.44 -15.82
CA ASP A 103 -14.17 -14.34 -16.70
C ASP A 103 -14.30 -15.33 -17.86
N THR A 104 -14.75 -14.86 -19.01
CA THR A 104 -14.83 -15.66 -20.24
C THR A 104 -13.56 -15.60 -21.09
N GLN A 105 -12.55 -14.81 -20.68
CA GLN A 105 -11.36 -14.56 -21.48
C GLN A 105 -10.26 -15.59 -21.25
N LYS A 106 -10.21 -16.20 -20.06
CA LYS A 106 -9.18 -17.17 -19.69
C LYS A 106 -9.80 -18.39 -19.02
N TYR A 107 -9.28 -19.56 -19.34
CA TYR A 107 -9.58 -20.75 -18.56
C TYR A 107 -9.03 -20.57 -17.13
N ARG A 108 -9.89 -20.79 -16.14
CA ARG A 108 -9.52 -20.73 -14.72
C ARG A 108 -9.91 -22.04 -14.07
N VAL A 109 -8.96 -22.66 -13.37
CA VAL A 109 -9.28 -23.78 -12.48
C VAL A 109 -10.31 -23.31 -11.45
N GLU A 110 -11.34 -24.11 -11.23
CA GLU A 110 -12.38 -23.82 -10.26
C GLU A 110 -11.79 -23.87 -8.86
N LEU A 111 -11.93 -22.77 -8.12
CA LEU A 111 -11.45 -22.65 -6.75
C LEU A 111 -12.63 -22.32 -5.85
N PRO A 112 -12.87 -23.08 -4.78
CA PRO A 112 -13.92 -22.74 -3.83
C PRO A 112 -13.58 -21.43 -3.12
N VAL A 113 -14.59 -20.65 -2.73
CA VAL A 113 -14.43 -19.36 -2.03
C VAL A 113 -13.47 -19.47 -0.84
N ARG A 114 -13.53 -20.58 -0.08
CA ARG A 114 -12.63 -20.83 1.05
C ARG A 114 -11.14 -20.84 0.66
N ALA A 115 -10.80 -21.40 -0.50
CA ALA A 115 -9.41 -21.47 -0.98
C ALA A 115 -8.94 -20.09 -1.45
N ILE A 116 -9.84 -19.32 -2.08
CA ILE A 116 -9.57 -17.93 -2.44
C ILE A 116 -9.35 -17.09 -1.18
N GLN A 117 -10.15 -17.28 -0.13
CA GLN A 117 -9.98 -16.58 1.14
C GLN A 117 -8.61 -16.89 1.76
N GLN A 118 -8.23 -18.17 1.83
CA GLN A 118 -6.92 -18.58 2.32
C GLN A 118 -5.78 -17.96 1.52
N TRP A 119 -5.92 -17.91 0.19
CA TRP A 119 -4.93 -17.30 -0.69
C TRP A 119 -4.79 -15.79 -0.46
N VAL A 120 -5.91 -15.05 -0.46
CA VAL A 120 -5.90 -13.58 -0.21
C VAL A 120 -5.33 -13.27 1.17
N GLU A 121 -5.68 -14.04 2.20
CA GLU A 121 -5.15 -13.87 3.55
C GLU A 121 -3.64 -14.15 3.63
N ALA A 122 -3.17 -15.22 2.99
CA ALA A 122 -1.75 -15.56 2.93
C ALA A 122 -0.97 -14.48 2.19
N GLU A 123 -1.42 -14.08 1.00
CA GLU A 123 -0.80 -13.04 0.20
C GLU A 123 -0.72 -11.71 0.97
N ARG A 124 -1.84 -11.25 1.54
CA ARG A 124 -1.88 -9.99 2.29
C ARG A 124 -0.99 -10.03 3.53
N THR A 125 -0.97 -11.13 4.27
CA THR A 125 -0.19 -11.24 5.51
C THR A 125 1.30 -11.29 5.21
N SER A 126 1.72 -12.12 4.25
CA SER A 126 3.11 -12.22 3.83
C SER A 126 3.62 -10.92 3.23
N LEU A 127 2.84 -10.28 2.35
CA LEU A 127 3.23 -9.02 1.73
C LEU A 127 3.32 -7.87 2.75
N ARG A 128 2.39 -7.79 3.70
CA ARG A 128 2.45 -6.80 4.78
C ARG A 128 3.69 -6.97 5.64
N GLN A 129 4.01 -8.21 6.04
CA GLN A 129 5.21 -8.48 6.84
C GLN A 129 6.47 -8.06 6.08
N LEU A 130 6.54 -8.44 4.81
CA LEU A 130 7.69 -8.12 3.97
C LEU A 130 7.85 -6.61 3.75
N CYS A 131 6.75 -5.88 3.59
CA CYS A 131 6.80 -4.42 3.51
C CYS A 131 7.34 -3.80 4.81
N TYR A 132 6.91 -4.32 5.97
CA TYR A 132 7.43 -3.87 7.25
C TYR A 132 8.93 -4.12 7.39
N ASP A 133 9.39 -5.33 7.05
CA ASP A 133 10.79 -5.73 7.16
C ASP A 133 11.71 -4.89 6.24
N HIS A 134 11.18 -4.41 5.11
CA HIS A 134 11.92 -3.62 4.12
C HIS A 134 11.58 -2.12 4.13
N SER A 135 10.87 -1.63 5.15
CA SER A 135 10.48 -0.20 5.27
C SER A 135 9.70 0.35 4.05
N ILE A 136 8.87 -0.50 3.43
CA ILE A 136 7.99 -0.15 2.31
C ILE A 136 6.64 0.27 2.88
N LEU A 137 6.11 1.42 2.43
CA LEU A 137 4.78 1.86 2.85
C LEU A 137 3.70 0.96 2.23
N PHE A 138 3.01 0.20 3.07
CA PHE A 138 1.94 -0.71 2.65
C PHE A 138 0.56 -0.07 2.85
N CYS A 139 -0.23 0.01 1.79
CA CYS A 139 -1.59 0.56 1.82
C CYS A 139 -2.61 -0.42 1.25
N LEU A 140 -3.70 -0.64 1.97
CA LEU A 140 -4.85 -1.38 1.45
C LEU A 140 -5.75 -0.43 0.67
N VAL A 141 -6.14 -0.83 -0.54
CA VAL A 141 -7.02 -0.08 -1.42
C VAL A 141 -8.12 -0.99 -1.96
N ARG A 142 -9.27 -0.39 -2.30
CA ARG A 142 -10.39 -1.09 -2.95
C ARG A 142 -10.46 -0.63 -4.40
N SER A 143 -10.71 -1.55 -5.32
CA SER A 143 -10.72 -1.25 -6.77
C SER A 143 -11.78 -0.22 -7.17
N GLU A 144 -12.89 -0.17 -6.44
CA GLU A 144 -13.94 0.84 -6.60
C GLU A 144 -13.51 2.27 -6.23
N ASN A 145 -12.49 2.42 -5.36
CA ASN A 145 -12.03 3.73 -4.88
C ASN A 145 -10.93 4.33 -5.77
N VAL A 146 -11.20 4.43 -7.07
CA VAL A 146 -10.25 4.97 -8.05
C VAL A 146 -9.84 6.41 -7.71
N ALA A 147 -10.78 7.23 -7.24
CA ALA A 147 -10.51 8.60 -6.82
C ALA A 147 -9.55 8.68 -5.61
N GLY A 148 -9.73 7.79 -4.62
CA GLY A 148 -8.84 7.68 -3.47
C GLY A 148 -7.44 7.20 -3.86
N ILE A 149 -7.34 6.18 -4.73
CA ILE A 149 -6.05 5.71 -5.26
C ILE A 149 -5.33 6.84 -6.01
N LYS A 150 -6.05 7.59 -6.84
CA LYS A 150 -5.51 8.75 -7.55
C LYS A 150 -4.98 9.81 -6.57
N ARG A 151 -5.71 10.08 -5.48
CA ARG A 151 -5.28 11.03 -4.45
C ARG A 151 -4.02 10.55 -3.74
N LEU A 152 -3.94 9.27 -3.39
CA LEU A 152 -2.74 8.67 -2.77
C LEU A 152 -1.52 8.81 -3.68
N LEU A 153 -1.64 8.49 -4.98
CA LEU A 153 -0.52 8.62 -5.91
C LEU A 153 -0.01 10.07 -6.03
N LEU A 154 -0.91 11.05 -6.04
CA LEU A 154 -0.54 12.47 -6.06
C LEU A 154 0.07 12.95 -4.74
N ASP A 155 -0.34 12.37 -3.62
CA ASP A 155 0.20 12.68 -2.30
C ASP A 155 1.62 12.11 -2.15
N PHE A 156 1.83 10.84 -2.55
CA PHE A 156 3.14 10.19 -2.56
C PHE A 156 4.15 10.91 -3.45
N GLN A 157 3.69 11.61 -4.49
CA GLN A 157 4.56 12.42 -5.33
C GLN A 157 5.20 13.60 -4.60
N LYS A 158 4.59 14.07 -3.51
CA LYS A 158 5.07 15.18 -2.70
C LYS A 158 5.83 14.73 -1.46
N HIS A 159 5.84 13.44 -1.16
CA HIS A 159 6.49 12.91 0.03
C HIS A 159 8.01 13.05 -0.09
N ASP A 160 8.52 14.13 0.50
CA ASP A 160 9.91 14.27 0.90
C ASP A 160 9.97 14.60 2.40
N GLU A 161 11.18 14.62 2.97
CA GLU A 161 11.38 14.90 4.39
C GLU A 161 10.79 16.25 4.82
N ILE A 162 10.87 17.26 3.94
CA ILE A 162 10.43 18.64 4.21
C ILE A 162 8.90 18.70 4.24
N TYR A 163 8.24 18.14 3.22
CA TYR A 163 6.80 18.10 3.12
C TYR A 163 6.19 17.27 4.25
N ASN A 164 6.78 16.11 4.55
CA ASN A 164 6.32 15.26 5.65
C ASN A 164 6.44 15.98 7.00
N LEU A 165 7.55 16.69 7.25
CA LEU A 165 7.71 17.49 8.46
C LEU A 165 6.67 18.62 8.53
N SER A 166 6.44 19.34 7.43
CA SER A 166 5.44 20.40 7.36
C SER A 166 4.04 19.87 7.71
N VAL A 167 3.63 18.75 7.11
CA VAL A 167 2.32 18.13 7.38
C VAL A 167 2.21 17.68 8.83
N ALA A 168 3.28 17.10 9.38
CA ALA A 168 3.31 16.69 10.79
C ALA A 168 3.19 17.88 11.75
N MET A 169 3.89 18.98 11.46
CA MET A 169 3.81 20.22 12.23
C MET A 169 2.41 20.84 12.16
N ASP A 170 1.83 20.94 10.97
CA ASP A 170 0.47 21.47 10.78
C ASP A 170 -0.58 20.64 11.52
N SER A 171 -0.44 19.30 11.53
CA SER A 171 -1.34 18.39 12.22
C SER A 171 -1.21 18.48 13.75
N LEU A 172 0.03 18.66 14.25
CA LEU A 172 0.29 18.91 15.67
C LEU A 172 -0.33 20.24 16.10
N ASP A 173 -0.12 21.31 15.33
CA ASP A 173 -0.70 22.63 15.59
C ASP A 173 -2.23 22.58 15.59
N ALA A 174 -2.85 21.87 14.65
CA ALA A 174 -4.29 21.69 14.62
C ALA A 174 -4.81 20.95 15.86
N SER A 175 -4.11 19.90 16.30
CA SER A 175 -4.45 19.13 17.50
C SER A 175 -4.29 19.95 18.78
N LEU A 176 -3.24 20.77 18.86
CA LEU A 176 -3.02 21.70 19.97
C LEU A 176 -4.08 22.81 19.98
N ARG A 177 -4.44 23.38 18.83
CA ARG A 177 -5.53 24.38 18.74
C ARG A 177 -6.88 23.81 19.18
N PHE A 178 -7.17 22.55 18.84
CA PHE A 178 -8.35 21.85 19.34
C PHE A 178 -8.31 21.69 20.88
N SER A 179 -7.13 21.43 21.44
CA SER A 179 -6.94 21.39 22.90
C SER A 179 -7.11 22.78 23.55
N HIS A 180 -6.66 23.86 22.89
CA HIS A 180 -6.80 25.23 23.39
C HIS A 180 -8.22 25.78 23.36
N THR A 181 -9.08 25.29 22.45
CA THR A 181 -10.51 25.67 22.46
C THR A 181 -11.32 25.05 23.60
N ASN A 182 -10.76 24.07 24.32
CA ASN A 182 -11.37 23.42 25.49
C ASN A 182 -10.49 23.45 26.75
N SER A 183 -9.32 24.09 26.72
CA SER A 183 -8.51 24.30 27.92
C SER A 183 -8.89 25.64 28.53
N ILE A 184 -9.53 25.60 29.70
CA ILE A 184 -9.65 26.79 30.52
C ILE A 184 -8.23 27.08 31.03
N ASP A 185 -7.62 28.20 30.64
CA ASP A 185 -6.24 28.55 31.01
C ASP A 185 -6.04 28.62 32.53
N THR A 186 -7.10 28.89 33.29
CA THR A 186 -7.12 28.79 34.76
C THR A 186 -8.54 28.54 35.26
N PHE A 187 -8.75 27.42 35.95
CA PHE A 187 -10.00 27.10 36.64
C PHE A 187 -9.77 27.20 38.16
N LEU A 188 -10.29 28.26 38.77
CA LEU A 188 -10.20 28.49 40.21
C LEU A 188 -11.53 28.11 40.85
N VAL A 189 -11.51 27.05 41.66
CA VAL A 189 -12.61 26.68 42.55
C VAL A 189 -12.21 27.10 43.96
N LEU A 190 -13.11 27.82 44.61
CA LEU A 190 -13.03 28.11 46.03
C LEU A 190 -14.22 27.41 46.67
N ASP A 191 -13.93 26.26 47.27
CA ASP A 191 -14.92 25.47 47.97
C ASP A 191 -15.14 26.10 49.35
N GLY A 192 -16.38 26.53 49.57
CA GLY A 192 -16.76 27.37 50.69
C GLY A 192 -18.28 27.33 50.91
N ASP A 193 -18.90 26.18 50.69
CA ASP A 193 -20.26 25.98 51.17
C ASP A 193 -20.23 25.72 52.68
N ARG A 194 -21.01 26.51 53.41
CA ARG A 194 -21.11 26.52 54.87
C ARG A 194 -21.85 25.26 55.36
N THR A 195 -21.32 24.09 55.01
CA THR A 195 -22.04 22.81 55.00
C THR A 195 -22.27 22.26 56.39
N LEU A 196 -21.40 22.57 57.36
CA LEU A 196 -21.57 22.14 58.75
C LEU A 196 -21.99 23.30 59.66
N THR A 197 -21.39 24.49 59.52
CA THR A 197 -21.83 25.70 60.23
C THR A 197 -21.63 26.99 59.42
N ALA A 198 -22.35 28.05 59.79
CA ALA A 198 -22.24 29.36 59.13
C ALA A 198 -20.85 30.03 59.23
N GLY A 199 -19.95 29.53 60.09
CA GLY A 199 -18.60 30.08 60.32
C GLY A 199 -17.44 29.31 59.69
N ASP A 200 -17.70 28.20 58.99
CA ASP A 200 -16.63 27.26 58.60
C ASP A 200 -15.71 27.75 57.47
N THR A 201 -16.09 28.84 56.78
CA THR A 201 -15.34 29.37 55.63
C THR A 201 -14.56 30.64 55.92
N GLY A 202 -14.57 31.11 57.18
CA GLY A 202 -13.99 32.40 57.55
C GLY A 202 -14.64 33.60 56.84
N ASP A 203 -14.21 34.81 57.20
CA ASP A 203 -14.63 36.06 56.55
C ASP A 203 -13.90 36.22 55.21
N MET A 204 -14.28 35.43 54.20
CA MET A 204 -13.94 35.72 52.81
C MET A 204 -14.90 36.72 52.19
#